data_AF-D0MV39-F1
#
_entry.id   AF-D0MV39-F1
#
_cell.length_a   1.000
_cell.length_b   1.000
_cell.length_c   1.000
_cell.angle_alpha   90.00
_cell.angle_beta   90.00
_cell.angle_gamma   90.00
#
_symmetry.space_group_name_H-M   'P 1'
#
loop_
_entity.id
_entity.type
_entity.pdbx_description
1 polymer ?
#
loop_
_entity_poly.entity_id
_entity_poly.type
_entity_poly.pdbx_seq_one_letter_code
_entity_poly.pdbx_strand_id
1 'polypeptide(L)'
;MLESLLRARLLYGAVAMSAGVFVFSFLQEREEMEDQEIELAERPVSTELFFQAMENMPQLSPQQRLEMRRFWRNLTNKKQLRRLSIGSSDSLDAEQEINTELVVRDVQLFAQEYKRVFPDIFPEKQVLDAAEKAADVADQHSTAWSDIVGSTSTMIVSTGKRLNHIAKDTKDEVQSVMHRTVRKVLERALDIVAARLKQTLKDPDMPSYLKTNIDIGIEQFMPDVKMEIFRKTRELFGQDPGTNEDGGAGVVPVTSRRFGLFRRARGHILHHLFPHDKTIWRSFKDPWWILYTSVGLLPDKTNEHQLCQFIVGFKAAQFITLGIMHMMLGVFMYVKCVTQGSMLACQSGGGPALSDGTACFFVLQIVLVWAAFFRLPYTVRPQETALYRTKSMEMRERGAFRDAFGNEVHLDRGGYLMKFCGYETVSFIIIMALAGLVLWLPLETWQRQALFYWIRTAYGLFSFPFLAFKIPVLANVLMHTRQMGYNEQGDTVRFAVKKRLE
;
A
#
# COMPACT_ATOMS: atom_id res chain seq x y z
N MET A 1 -22.75 -39.44 11.07
CA MET A 1 -23.13 -38.48 10.01
C MET A 1 -22.75 -37.03 10.36
N LEU A 2 -22.95 -36.57 11.60
CA LEU A 2 -22.50 -35.23 12.03
C LEU A 2 -20.97 -35.09 12.03
N GLU A 3 -20.24 -36.10 12.52
CA GLU A 3 -18.76 -36.11 12.51
C GLU A 3 -18.16 -36.11 11.10
N SER A 4 -18.77 -36.81 10.14
CA SER A 4 -18.25 -36.84 8.76
C SER A 4 -18.42 -35.47 8.08
N LEU A 5 -19.50 -34.75 8.38
CA LEU A 5 -19.75 -33.40 7.88
C LEU A 5 -18.79 -32.37 8.52
N LEU A 6 -18.45 -32.56 9.80
CA LEU A 6 -17.51 -31.70 10.52
C LEU A 6 -16.06 -31.90 10.04
N ARG A 7 -15.66 -33.16 9.78
CA ARG A 7 -14.37 -33.47 9.13
C ARG A 7 -14.29 -32.90 7.72
N ALA A 8 -15.34 -33.02 6.92
CA ALA A 8 -15.37 -32.47 5.57
C ALA A 8 -15.18 -30.94 5.59
N ARG A 9 -15.89 -30.22 6.47
CA ARG A 9 -15.77 -28.75 6.60
C ARG A 9 -14.38 -28.30 7.06
N LEU A 10 -13.76 -29.02 7.99
CA LEU A 10 -12.38 -28.75 8.40
C LEU A 10 -11.39 -28.97 7.24
N LEU A 11 -11.59 -30.03 6.46
CA LEU A 11 -10.77 -30.31 5.27
C LEU A 11 -10.92 -29.23 4.20
N TYR A 12 -12.14 -28.81 3.86
CA TYR A 12 -12.34 -27.74 2.88
C TYR A 12 -11.81 -26.38 3.36
N GLY A 13 -11.94 -26.06 4.65
CA GLY A 13 -11.36 -24.85 5.23
C GLY A 13 -9.83 -24.85 5.20
N ALA A 14 -9.20 -25.99 5.53
CA ALA A 14 -7.75 -26.15 5.46
C ALA A 14 -7.23 -26.06 4.01
N VAL A 15 -7.91 -26.70 3.06
CA VAL A 15 -7.55 -26.66 1.63
C VAL A 15 -7.67 -25.24 1.08
N ALA A 16 -8.75 -24.51 1.40
CA ALA A 16 -8.93 -23.13 0.97
C ALA A 16 -7.86 -22.19 1.56
N MET A 17 -7.49 -22.36 2.83
CA MET A 17 -6.39 -21.59 3.43
C MET A 17 -5.04 -21.96 2.79
N SER A 18 -4.77 -23.23 2.50
CA SER A 18 -3.53 -23.62 1.83
C SER A 18 -3.43 -23.08 0.40
N ALA A 19 -4.54 -23.03 -0.33
CA ALA A 19 -4.58 -22.43 -1.67
C ALA A 19 -4.35 -20.91 -1.61
N GLY A 20 -4.93 -20.22 -0.63
CA GLY A 20 -4.71 -18.80 -0.41
C GLY A 20 -3.25 -18.48 -0.05
N VAL A 21 -2.64 -19.27 0.84
CA VAL A 21 -1.22 -19.13 1.20
C VAL A 21 -0.32 -19.42 -0.01
N PHE A 22 -0.66 -20.43 -0.83
CA PHE A 22 0.12 -20.76 -2.03
C PHE A 22 0.06 -19.64 -3.08
N VAL A 23 -1.13 -19.09 -3.37
CA VAL A 23 -1.27 -17.95 -4.29
C VAL A 23 -0.55 -16.71 -3.75
N PHE A 24 -0.63 -16.45 -2.45
CA PHE A 24 0.08 -15.33 -1.84
C PHE A 24 1.60 -15.51 -1.92
N SER A 25 2.11 -16.70 -1.58
CA SER A 25 3.53 -17.06 -1.69
C SER A 25 4.03 -16.91 -3.13
N PHE A 26 3.25 -17.38 -4.12
CA PHE A 26 3.59 -17.24 -5.53
C PHE A 26 3.63 -15.79 -6.00
N LEU A 27 2.67 -14.96 -5.55
CA LEU A 27 2.66 -13.53 -5.87
C LEU A 27 3.83 -12.78 -5.21
N GLN A 28 4.17 -13.15 -3.97
CA GLN A 28 5.32 -12.57 -3.26
C GLN A 28 6.64 -12.96 -3.93
N GLU A 29 6.83 -14.24 -4.26
CA GLU A 29 8.03 -14.72 -4.96
C GLU A 29 8.19 -14.05 -6.33
N ARG A 30 7.08 -13.81 -7.03
CA ARG A 30 7.11 -13.06 -8.29
C ARG A 30 7.49 -11.58 -8.10
N GLU A 31 6.97 -10.92 -7.07
CA GLU A 31 7.32 -9.54 -6.73
C GLU A 31 8.81 -9.43 -6.37
N GLU A 32 9.33 -10.37 -5.58
CA GLU A 32 10.75 -10.46 -5.23
C GLU A 32 11.65 -10.70 -6.46
N MET A 33 11.22 -11.55 -7.41
CA MET A 33 11.95 -11.74 -8.67
C MET A 33 11.92 -10.49 -9.56
N GLU A 34 10.77 -9.82 -9.67
CA GLU A 34 10.65 -8.58 -10.46
C GLU A 34 11.51 -7.46 -9.86
N ASP A 35 11.56 -7.33 -8.54
CA ASP A 35 12.43 -6.37 -7.84
C ASP A 35 13.92 -6.70 -8.05
N GLN A 36 14.31 -7.98 -7.98
CA GLN A 36 15.68 -8.40 -8.28
C GLN A 36 16.07 -8.11 -9.74
N GLU A 37 15.17 -8.36 -10.70
CA GLU A 37 15.42 -8.04 -12.12
C GLU A 37 15.59 -6.54 -12.35
N ILE A 38 14.80 -5.71 -11.66
CA ILE A 38 14.93 -4.25 -11.71
C ILE A 38 16.26 -3.82 -11.11
N GLU A 39 16.64 -4.34 -9.95
CA GLU A 39 17.90 -4.02 -9.28
C GLU A 39 19.10 -4.41 -10.17
N LEU A 40 19.08 -5.62 -10.76
CA LEU A 40 20.12 -6.07 -11.69
C LEU A 40 20.20 -5.20 -12.95
N ALA A 41 19.07 -4.67 -13.43
CA ALA A 41 19.01 -3.79 -14.59
C ALA A 41 19.42 -2.34 -14.26
N GLU A 42 19.32 -1.90 -13.01
CA GLU A 42 19.72 -0.57 -12.56
C GLU A 42 21.21 -0.43 -12.25
N ARG A 43 21.97 -1.53 -12.31
CA ARG A 43 23.41 -1.51 -12.06
C ARG A 43 24.16 -0.58 -13.03
N PRO A 44 25.09 0.24 -12.54
CA PRO A 44 25.84 1.17 -13.37
C PRO A 44 26.86 0.44 -14.25
N VAL A 45 27.05 0.94 -15.46
CA VAL A 45 27.96 0.43 -16.47
C VAL A 45 28.92 1.54 -16.87
N SER A 46 30.17 1.42 -16.41
CA SER A 46 31.24 2.31 -16.84
C SER A 46 31.63 2.01 -18.29
N THR A 47 31.90 3.06 -19.07
CA THR A 47 32.37 2.95 -20.46
C THR A 47 33.69 2.19 -20.55
N GLU A 48 34.59 2.41 -19.59
CA GLU A 48 35.90 1.76 -19.57
C GLU A 48 35.77 0.26 -19.30
N LEU A 49 34.97 -0.10 -18.29
CA LEU A 49 34.70 -1.49 -17.93
C LEU A 49 33.98 -2.25 -19.04
N PHE A 50 33.06 -1.58 -19.75
CA PHE A 50 32.39 -2.16 -20.92
C PHE A 50 33.39 -2.54 -22.02
N PHE A 51 34.31 -1.63 -22.37
CA PHE A 51 35.31 -1.93 -23.40
C PHE A 51 36.32 -2.98 -22.95
N GLN A 52 36.70 -2.98 -21.67
CA GLN A 52 37.53 -4.03 -21.08
C GLN A 52 36.83 -5.39 -21.16
N ALA A 53 35.55 -5.48 -20.79
CA ALA A 53 34.75 -6.70 -20.89
C ALA A 53 34.64 -7.19 -22.34
N MET A 54 34.43 -6.27 -23.30
CA MET A 54 34.37 -6.57 -24.72
C MET A 54 35.71 -7.10 -25.27
N GLU A 55 36.85 -6.55 -24.84
CA GLU A 55 38.17 -7.00 -25.29
C GLU A 55 38.52 -8.39 -24.75
N ASN A 56 38.05 -8.71 -23.55
CA ASN A 56 38.22 -10.02 -22.92
C ASN A 56 37.35 -11.12 -23.53
N MET A 57 36.48 -10.84 -24.51
CA MET A 57 35.68 -11.84 -25.20
C MET A 57 36.42 -12.42 -26.42
N PRO A 58 36.89 -13.68 -26.36
CA PRO A 58 37.67 -14.29 -27.45
C PRO A 58 36.82 -14.67 -28.67
N GLN A 59 35.50 -14.77 -28.51
CA GLN A 59 34.58 -15.23 -29.55
C GLN A 59 34.14 -14.11 -30.53
N LEU A 60 34.54 -12.86 -30.28
CA LEU A 60 34.12 -11.72 -31.09
C LEU A 60 34.99 -11.55 -32.33
N SER A 61 34.36 -11.54 -33.51
CA SER A 61 35.04 -11.16 -34.75
C SER A 61 35.47 -9.67 -34.71
N PRO A 62 36.51 -9.27 -35.47
CA PRO A 62 36.92 -7.88 -35.56
C PRO A 62 35.78 -6.94 -36.01
N GLN A 63 34.92 -7.43 -36.90
CA GLN A 63 33.74 -6.71 -37.38
C GLN A 63 32.71 -6.54 -36.26
N GLN A 64 32.44 -7.57 -35.46
CA GLN A 64 31.53 -7.48 -34.31
C GLN A 64 32.03 -6.49 -33.26
N ARG A 65 33.34 -6.46 -32.97
CA ARG A 65 33.94 -5.46 -32.05
C ARG A 65 33.76 -4.03 -32.56
N LEU A 66 33.89 -3.81 -33.86
CA LEU A 66 33.65 -2.49 -34.46
C LEU A 66 32.19 -2.06 -34.29
N GLU A 67 31.24 -2.97 -34.52
CA GLU A 67 29.82 -2.70 -34.34
C GLU A 67 29.44 -2.46 -32.88
N MET A 68 30.03 -3.19 -31.94
CA MET A 68 29.84 -2.93 -30.50
C MET A 68 30.33 -1.53 -30.11
N ARG A 69 31.47 -1.07 -30.66
CA ARG A 69 31.96 0.31 -30.44
C ARG A 69 31.05 1.37 -31.05
N ARG A 70 30.48 1.11 -32.24
CA ARG A 70 29.49 2.01 -32.89
C ARG A 70 28.20 2.09 -32.08
N PHE A 71 27.71 0.94 -31.63
CA PHE A 71 26.56 0.82 -30.74
C PHE A 71 26.76 1.67 -29.48
N TRP A 72 27.89 1.51 -28.78
CA TRP A 72 28.17 2.26 -27.54
C TRP A 72 28.20 3.77 -27.76
N ARG A 73 28.85 4.23 -28.85
CA ARG A 73 28.87 5.66 -29.21
C ARG A 73 27.48 6.21 -29.51
N ASN A 74 26.64 5.43 -30.19
CA ASN A 74 25.26 5.84 -30.49
C ASN A 74 24.40 5.89 -29.22
N LEU A 75 24.62 4.96 -28.27
CA LEU A 75 23.97 4.97 -26.97
C LEU A 75 24.32 6.22 -26.16
N THR A 76 25.61 6.54 -26.04
CA THR A 76 26.08 7.73 -25.31
C THR A 76 25.56 9.02 -25.95
N ASN A 77 25.59 9.12 -27.27
CA ASN A 77 25.05 10.27 -28.01
C ASN A 77 23.54 10.43 -27.82
N LYS A 78 22.78 9.33 -27.88
CA LYS A 78 21.33 9.34 -27.65
C LYS A 78 20.98 9.78 -26.24
N LYS A 79 21.75 9.33 -25.24
CA LYS A 79 21.59 9.77 -23.84
C LYS A 79 21.90 11.26 -23.68
N GLN A 80 22.97 11.75 -24.30
CA GLN A 80 23.32 13.17 -24.29
C GLN A 80 22.24 14.04 -24.97
N LEU A 81 21.67 13.58 -26.09
CA LEU A 81 20.59 14.29 -26.78
C LEU A 81 19.30 14.35 -25.93
N ARG A 82 18.94 13.25 -25.25
CA ARG A 82 17.81 13.25 -24.29
C ARG A 82 18.04 14.27 -23.17
N ARG A 83 19.26 14.37 -22.64
CA ARG A 83 19.60 15.39 -21.62
C ARG A 83 19.39 16.81 -22.17
N LEU A 84 19.88 17.11 -23.36
CA LEU A 84 19.69 18.42 -23.99
C LEU A 84 18.21 18.75 -24.23
N SER A 85 17.36 17.76 -24.48
CA SER A 85 15.91 17.98 -24.64
C SER A 85 15.17 18.25 -23.33
N ILE A 86 15.67 17.73 -22.20
CA ILE A 86 15.05 17.87 -20.87
C ILE A 86 15.53 19.15 -20.18
N GLY A 87 16.80 19.51 -20.31
CA GLY A 87 17.41 20.68 -19.65
C GLY A 87 16.93 22.06 -20.15
N SER A 88 15.97 22.12 -21.07
CA SER A 88 15.41 23.37 -21.59
C SER A 88 14.38 24.01 -20.63
N SER A 89 13.85 23.26 -19.65
CA SER A 89 12.68 23.72 -18.87
C SER A 89 12.91 24.14 -17.41
N ASP A 90 14.04 23.87 -16.77
CA ASP A 90 14.29 24.34 -15.39
C ASP A 90 15.80 24.41 -15.08
N SER A 91 16.29 25.60 -14.74
CA SER A 91 17.74 25.93 -14.74
C SER A 91 18.43 25.84 -13.37
N LEU A 92 17.87 25.12 -12.38
CA LEU A 92 18.40 25.13 -11.01
C LEU A 92 19.02 23.81 -10.52
N ASP A 93 18.88 22.69 -11.23
CA ASP A 93 19.45 21.38 -10.85
C ASP A 93 20.61 20.88 -11.75
N ALA A 94 21.13 21.75 -12.62
CA ALA A 94 22.04 21.37 -13.71
C ALA A 94 23.42 20.82 -13.26
N GLU A 95 23.87 21.10 -12.04
CA GLU A 95 25.19 20.65 -11.56
C GLU A 95 25.19 19.21 -11.02
N GLN A 96 24.05 18.66 -10.60
CA GLN A 96 23.99 17.31 -10.02
C GLN A 96 23.70 16.21 -11.06
N GLU A 97 23.29 16.56 -12.28
CA GLU A 97 23.01 15.60 -13.37
C GLU A 97 24.23 15.19 -14.19
N ILE A 98 25.38 15.85 -14.02
CA ILE A 98 26.58 15.66 -14.85
C ILE A 98 27.13 14.22 -14.76
N ASN A 99 26.87 13.52 -13.66
CA ASN A 99 27.28 12.13 -13.42
C ASN A 99 26.14 11.10 -13.49
N THR A 100 25.14 11.26 -14.36
CA THR A 100 24.18 10.17 -14.57
C THR A 100 24.85 9.01 -15.32
N GLU A 101 25.33 8.02 -14.57
CA GLU A 101 25.92 6.78 -15.07
C GLU A 101 24.95 6.04 -16.01
N LEU A 102 25.49 5.34 -17.02
CA LEU A 102 24.72 4.41 -17.85
C LEU A 102 24.35 3.21 -17.02
N VAL A 103 23.09 2.76 -17.08
CA VAL A 103 22.65 1.55 -16.37
C VAL A 103 22.46 0.41 -17.35
N VAL A 104 22.56 -0.84 -16.89
CA VAL A 104 22.38 -2.05 -17.73
C VAL A 104 21.08 -2.00 -18.52
N ARG A 105 20.00 -1.47 -17.92
CA ARG A 105 18.70 -1.29 -18.56
C ARG A 105 18.74 -0.36 -19.78
N ASP A 106 19.51 0.72 -19.72
CA ASP A 106 19.69 1.64 -20.85
C ASP A 106 20.32 0.89 -22.03
N VAL A 107 21.32 0.04 -21.73
CA VAL A 107 22.01 -0.80 -22.71
C VAL A 107 21.05 -1.84 -23.31
N GLN A 108 20.26 -2.53 -22.49
CA GLN A 108 19.29 -3.54 -22.92
C GLN A 108 18.23 -2.96 -23.86
N LEU A 109 17.58 -1.85 -23.46
CA LEU A 109 16.55 -1.20 -24.26
C LEU A 109 17.11 -0.73 -25.60
N PHE A 110 18.30 -0.12 -25.59
CA PHE A 110 18.91 0.36 -26.82
C PHE A 110 19.45 -0.78 -27.70
N ALA A 111 19.93 -1.89 -27.12
CA ALA A 111 20.35 -3.08 -27.86
C ALA A 111 19.18 -3.69 -28.64
N GLN A 112 17.99 -3.77 -28.03
CA GLN A 112 16.78 -4.24 -28.72
C GLN A 112 16.38 -3.31 -29.88
N GLU A 113 16.43 -1.99 -29.67
CA GLU A 113 16.18 -1.01 -30.73
C GLU A 113 17.22 -1.12 -31.86
N TYR A 114 18.51 -1.23 -31.52
CA TYR A 114 19.60 -1.32 -32.46
C TYR A 114 19.55 -2.61 -33.29
N LYS A 115 19.20 -3.74 -32.66
CA LYS A 115 18.97 -5.03 -33.34
C LYS A 115 17.86 -4.96 -34.38
N ARG A 116 16.78 -4.22 -34.11
CA ARG A 116 15.70 -4.04 -35.09
C ARG A 116 16.18 -3.32 -36.36
N VAL A 117 17.15 -2.42 -36.23
CA VAL A 117 17.73 -1.68 -37.35
C VAL A 117 18.82 -2.48 -38.06
N PHE A 118 19.62 -3.27 -37.31
CA PHE A 118 20.77 -4.03 -37.83
C PHE A 118 20.72 -5.52 -37.43
N PRO A 119 19.72 -6.30 -37.89
CA PRO A 119 19.48 -7.65 -37.40
C PRO A 119 20.60 -8.64 -37.71
N ASP A 120 21.26 -8.50 -38.86
CA ASP A 120 22.24 -9.48 -39.35
C ASP A 120 23.66 -9.26 -38.81
N ILE A 121 23.97 -8.05 -38.35
CA ILE A 121 25.34 -7.63 -38.03
C ILE A 121 25.52 -7.44 -36.52
N PHE A 122 24.44 -7.08 -35.80
CA PHE A 122 24.54 -6.69 -34.40
C PHE A 122 24.63 -7.89 -33.44
N PRO A 123 25.74 -8.06 -32.69
CA PRO A 123 25.93 -9.15 -31.74
C PRO A 123 25.25 -8.84 -30.39
N GLU A 124 23.90 -8.83 -30.37
CA GLU A 124 23.11 -8.44 -29.19
C GLU A 124 23.52 -9.18 -27.92
N LYS A 125 23.66 -10.52 -27.98
CA LYS A 125 24.00 -11.33 -26.81
C LYS A 125 25.35 -10.94 -26.20
N GLN A 126 26.33 -10.64 -27.04
CA GLN A 126 27.67 -10.25 -26.59
C GLN A 126 27.71 -8.83 -26.03
N VAL A 127 26.85 -7.93 -26.52
CA VAL A 127 26.67 -6.59 -25.94
C VAL A 127 26.07 -6.68 -24.54
N LEU A 128 25.04 -7.51 -24.36
CA LEU A 128 24.40 -7.69 -23.06
C LEU A 128 25.35 -8.35 -22.04
N ASP A 129 26.07 -9.41 -22.45
CA ASP A 129 27.07 -10.07 -21.61
C ASP A 129 28.25 -9.13 -21.25
N ALA A 130 28.65 -8.24 -22.16
CA ALA A 130 29.70 -7.26 -21.87
C ALA A 130 29.24 -6.18 -20.89
N ALA A 131 27.98 -5.75 -20.99
CA ALA A 131 27.40 -4.78 -20.07
C ALA A 131 27.19 -5.37 -18.66
N GLU A 132 26.74 -6.63 -18.58
CA GLU A 132 26.58 -7.35 -17.32
C GLU A 132 27.92 -7.56 -16.60
N LYS A 133 28.95 -8.05 -17.32
CA LYS A 133 30.31 -8.18 -16.77
C LYS A 133 30.89 -6.85 -16.32
N ALA A 134 30.63 -5.78 -17.06
CA ALA A 134 31.10 -4.44 -16.69
C ALA A 134 30.41 -3.93 -15.41
N ALA A 135 29.12 -4.22 -15.23
CA ALA A 135 28.39 -3.92 -14.01
C ALA A 135 28.91 -4.75 -12.81
N ASP A 136 29.14 -6.06 -12.99
CA ASP A 136 29.69 -6.93 -11.94
C ASP A 136 31.05 -6.43 -11.44
N VAL A 137 31.92 -5.97 -12.35
CA VAL A 137 33.24 -5.42 -12.00
C VAL A 137 33.11 -4.06 -11.31
N ALA A 138 32.13 -3.23 -11.68
CA ALA A 138 31.87 -1.96 -11.01
C ALA A 138 31.42 -2.17 -9.55
N ASP A 139 30.56 -3.15 -9.30
CA ASP A 139 30.11 -3.53 -7.96
C ASP A 139 31.27 -4.07 -7.10
N GLN A 140 32.16 -4.88 -7.70
CA GLN A 140 33.38 -5.36 -7.04
C GLN A 140 34.36 -4.22 -6.71
N HIS A 141 34.48 -3.21 -7.59
CA HIS A 141 35.33 -2.04 -7.31
C HIS A 141 34.76 -1.14 -6.21
N SER A 142 33.43 -0.98 -6.17
CA SER A 142 32.74 -0.24 -5.10
C SER A 142 32.94 -0.92 -3.74
N THR A 143 32.83 -2.25 -3.70
CA THR A 143 33.10 -3.04 -2.48
C THR A 143 34.60 -3.07 -2.11
N ALA A 144 35.51 -3.09 -3.08
CA ALA A 144 36.96 -3.00 -2.80
C ALA A 144 37.38 -1.65 -2.20
N TRP A 145 36.71 -0.54 -2.54
CA TRP A 145 36.93 0.74 -1.86
C TRP A 145 36.44 0.73 -0.41
N SER A 146 35.41 -0.07 -0.07
CA SER A 146 35.02 -0.31 1.32
C SER A 146 36.05 -1.16 2.09
N ASP A 147 36.77 -2.06 1.40
CA ASP A 147 37.86 -2.85 1.98
C ASP A 147 39.21 -2.11 2.06
N ILE A 148 39.46 -1.10 1.20
CA ILE A 148 40.69 -0.29 1.23
C ILE A 148 40.69 0.71 2.40
N VAL A 149 39.51 1.18 2.84
CA VAL A 149 39.38 1.88 4.14
C VAL A 149 39.65 0.91 5.33
N GLY A 150 39.63 -0.40 5.11
CA GLY A 150 40.10 -1.43 6.04
C GLY A 150 41.61 -1.72 6.00
N SER A 151 42.35 -1.28 4.97
CA SER A 151 43.75 -1.70 4.72
C SER A 151 44.81 -0.80 5.37
N THR A 152 44.47 0.42 5.79
CA THR A 152 45.33 1.28 6.64
C THR A 152 45.36 0.85 8.12
N SER A 153 44.91 -0.37 8.43
CA SER A 153 44.77 -0.92 9.78
C SER A 153 45.97 -1.80 10.20
N THR A 154 46.69 -2.43 9.26
CA THR A 154 47.61 -3.53 9.60
C THR A 154 48.91 -3.10 10.29
N MET A 155 49.37 -1.85 10.11
CA MET A 155 50.54 -1.32 10.82
C MET A 155 50.17 -0.66 12.18
N ILE A 156 48.89 -0.33 12.38
CA ILE A 156 48.31 0.06 13.68
C ILE A 156 47.98 -1.18 14.53
N VAL A 157 47.84 -2.37 13.93
CA VAL A 157 47.47 -3.62 14.62
C VAL A 157 48.52 -4.16 15.60
N SER A 158 49.82 -3.85 15.44
CA SER A 158 50.85 -4.38 16.35
C SER A 158 50.96 -3.54 17.65
N THR A 159 50.92 -2.21 17.56
CA THR A 159 50.74 -1.30 18.72
C THR A 159 49.28 -1.34 19.23
N GLY A 160 48.36 -1.67 18.32
CA GLY A 160 46.95 -1.89 18.56
C GLY A 160 46.67 -3.09 19.44
N LYS A 161 47.43 -4.19 19.46
CA LYS A 161 47.11 -5.31 20.40
C LYS A 161 47.22 -4.94 21.88
N ARG A 162 48.10 -4.00 22.25
CA ARG A 162 48.20 -3.48 23.63
C ARG A 162 47.18 -2.37 23.90
N LEU A 163 46.95 -1.49 22.93
CA LEU A 163 45.89 -0.48 23.01
C LEU A 163 44.49 -1.04 22.84
N ASN A 164 44.29 -2.21 22.24
CA ASN A 164 43.01 -2.89 22.00
C ASN A 164 42.67 -3.86 23.13
N HIS A 165 43.60 -4.15 24.04
CA HIS A 165 43.26 -4.69 25.36
C HIS A 165 42.84 -3.56 26.31
N ILE A 166 43.55 -2.42 26.31
CA ILE A 166 43.17 -1.22 27.08
C ILE A 166 41.89 -0.57 26.51
N ALA A 167 41.74 -0.58 25.18
CA ALA A 167 40.55 -0.15 24.45
C ALA A 167 39.49 -1.24 24.37
N LYS A 168 39.75 -2.53 24.67
CA LYS A 168 38.64 -3.48 24.92
C LYS A 168 38.00 -3.19 26.25
N ASP A 169 38.81 -3.04 27.29
CA ASP A 169 38.31 -2.75 28.63
C ASP A 169 37.61 -1.38 28.67
N THR A 170 38.17 -0.35 27.99
CA THR A 170 37.46 0.93 27.84
C THR A 170 36.39 0.94 26.76
N LYS A 171 36.41 0.10 25.72
CA LYS A 171 35.30 0.00 24.75
C LYS A 171 34.11 -0.67 25.37
N ASP A 172 34.28 -1.73 26.15
CA ASP A 172 33.16 -2.38 26.82
C ASP A 172 32.59 -1.45 27.91
N GLU A 173 33.44 -0.70 28.61
CA GLU A 173 32.99 0.32 29.57
C GLU A 173 32.32 1.52 28.88
N VAL A 174 32.93 2.11 27.85
CA VAL A 174 32.39 3.24 27.05
C VAL A 174 31.15 2.81 26.29
N GLN A 175 31.08 1.59 25.75
CA GLN A 175 29.90 1.06 25.07
C GLN A 175 28.77 0.81 26.08
N SER A 176 29.08 0.35 27.30
CA SER A 176 28.08 0.24 28.35
C SER A 176 27.57 1.63 28.82
N VAL A 177 28.45 2.62 28.93
CA VAL A 177 28.11 4.01 29.31
C VAL A 177 27.34 4.70 28.17
N MET A 178 27.72 4.47 26.92
CA MET A 178 27.04 4.96 25.73
C MET A 178 25.67 4.33 25.59
N HIS A 179 25.53 3.01 25.76
CA HIS A 179 24.22 2.35 25.78
C HIS A 179 23.34 2.85 26.93
N ARG A 180 23.91 3.11 28.12
CA ARG A 180 23.15 3.73 29.23
C ARG A 180 22.72 5.15 28.90
N THR A 181 23.57 5.94 28.27
CA THR A 181 23.27 7.33 27.89
C THR A 181 22.24 7.39 26.76
N VAL A 182 22.43 6.62 25.70
CA VAL A 182 21.49 6.49 24.58
C VAL A 182 20.14 5.96 25.08
N ARG A 183 20.12 4.97 25.98
CA ARG A 183 18.88 4.49 26.60
C ARG A 183 18.15 5.60 27.34
N LYS A 184 18.85 6.38 28.19
CA LYS A 184 18.25 7.52 28.90
C LYS A 184 17.73 8.61 27.95
N VAL A 185 18.46 8.91 26.88
CA VAL A 185 18.06 9.91 25.88
C VAL A 185 16.84 9.42 25.10
N LEU A 186 16.84 8.15 24.66
CA LEU A 186 15.73 7.57 23.91
C LEU A 186 14.49 7.39 24.80
N GLU A 187 14.65 7.01 26.08
CA GLU A 187 13.55 6.97 27.04
C GLU A 187 12.90 8.35 27.18
N ARG A 188 13.69 9.42 27.36
CA ARG A 188 13.18 10.79 27.40
C ARG A 188 12.52 11.22 26.09
N ALA A 189 13.13 10.89 24.95
CA ALA A 189 12.55 11.20 23.64
C ALA A 189 11.22 10.47 23.44
N LEU A 190 11.12 9.20 23.83
CA LEU A 190 9.90 8.41 23.73
C LEU A 190 8.83 8.87 24.71
N ASP A 191 9.19 9.37 25.89
CA ASP A 191 8.22 10.02 26.79
C ASP A 191 7.66 11.32 26.19
N ILE A 192 8.49 12.10 25.50
CA ILE A 192 8.05 13.28 24.75
C ILE A 192 7.14 12.87 23.60
N VAL A 193 7.48 11.83 22.86
CA VAL A 193 6.65 11.27 21.77
C VAL A 193 5.34 10.74 22.33
N ALA A 194 5.35 10.03 23.45
CA ALA A 194 4.15 9.55 24.13
C ALA A 194 3.23 10.71 24.52
N ALA A 195 3.78 11.76 25.13
CA ALA A 195 3.02 12.96 25.50
C ALA A 195 2.43 13.65 24.25
N ARG A 196 3.22 13.80 23.19
CA ARG A 196 2.75 14.35 21.91
C ARG A 196 1.70 13.47 21.25
N LEU A 197 1.86 12.15 21.31
CA LEU A 197 0.93 11.18 20.74
C LEU A 197 -0.40 11.22 21.49
N LYS A 198 -0.38 11.28 22.83
CA LYS A 198 -1.56 11.52 23.67
C LYS A 198 -2.27 12.81 23.27
N GLN A 199 -1.52 13.92 23.15
CA GLN A 199 -2.10 15.20 22.74
C GLN A 199 -2.63 15.18 21.30
N THR A 200 -2.00 14.43 20.40
CA THR A 200 -2.38 14.35 18.98
C THR A 200 -3.59 13.45 18.75
N LEU A 201 -3.70 12.36 19.49
CA LEU A 201 -4.83 11.42 19.41
C LEU A 201 -6.07 11.94 20.14
N LYS A 202 -5.90 12.79 21.15
CA LYS A 202 -7.00 13.45 21.85
C LYS A 202 -7.59 14.55 20.99
N ASP A 203 -8.80 14.29 20.54
CA ASP A 203 -9.64 15.31 19.93
C ASP A 203 -10.36 16.12 21.01
N PRO A 204 -10.39 17.47 20.96
CA PRO A 204 -11.15 18.29 21.91
C PRO A 204 -12.62 17.86 22.01
N ASP A 205 -13.23 17.44 20.90
CA ASP A 205 -14.63 17.03 20.82
C ASP A 205 -14.91 15.59 21.27
N MET A 206 -13.86 14.78 21.53
CA MET A 206 -14.01 13.39 21.96
C MET A 206 -14.60 13.30 23.39
N PRO A 207 -15.52 12.34 23.64
CA PRO A 207 -16.05 12.08 24.98
C PRO A 207 -14.94 11.81 26.01
N SER A 208 -15.14 12.30 27.24
CA SER A 208 -14.14 12.18 28.32
C SER A 208 -13.75 10.73 28.61
N TYR A 209 -14.71 9.79 28.59
CA TYR A 209 -14.44 8.37 28.84
C TYR A 209 -13.45 7.77 27.82
N LEU A 210 -13.52 8.17 26.54
CA LEU A 210 -12.58 7.70 25.51
C LEU A 210 -11.21 8.35 25.66
N LYS A 211 -11.16 9.63 26.02
CA LYS A 211 -9.88 10.32 26.30
C LYS A 211 -9.10 9.57 27.39
N THR A 212 -9.78 9.20 28.47
CA THR A 212 -9.18 8.42 29.56
C THR A 212 -8.74 7.03 29.12
N ASN A 213 -9.56 6.32 28.32
CA ASN A 213 -9.20 4.99 27.82
C ASN A 213 -8.00 5.02 26.86
N ILE A 214 -7.88 6.06 26.02
CA ILE A 214 -6.72 6.25 25.15
C ILE A 214 -5.47 6.55 25.98
N ASP A 215 -5.58 7.35 27.04
CA ASP A 215 -4.45 7.59 27.95
C ASP A 215 -3.94 6.29 28.57
N ILE A 216 -4.85 5.48 29.12
CA ILE A 216 -4.53 4.17 29.70
C ILE A 216 -3.91 3.24 28.65
N GLY A 217 -4.51 3.19 27.45
CA GLY A 217 -4.00 2.35 26.36
C GLY A 217 -2.59 2.76 25.93
N ILE A 218 -2.34 4.05 25.72
CA ILE A 218 -1.01 4.55 25.35
C ILE A 218 -0.01 4.25 26.47
N GLU A 219 -0.36 4.44 27.75
CA GLU A 219 0.51 4.10 28.88
C GLU A 219 0.84 2.61 28.93
N GLN A 220 -0.13 1.76 28.60
CA GLN A 220 0.04 0.31 28.57
C GLN A 220 0.90 -0.16 27.39
N PHE A 221 0.74 0.43 26.21
CA PHE A 221 1.48 0.04 24.99
C PHE A 221 2.85 0.72 24.85
N MET A 222 3.08 1.84 25.50
CA MET A 222 4.33 2.59 25.36
C MET A 222 5.57 1.76 25.74
N PRO A 223 5.58 0.91 26.79
CA PRO A 223 6.70 0.02 27.09
C PRO A 223 7.06 -0.93 25.92
N ASP A 224 6.06 -1.49 25.25
CA ASP A 224 6.25 -2.43 24.14
C ASP A 224 6.76 -1.70 22.89
N VAL A 225 6.16 -0.55 22.57
CA VAL A 225 6.63 0.32 21.48
C VAL A 225 8.05 0.81 21.74
N LYS A 226 8.39 1.13 23.01
CA LYS A 226 9.75 1.45 23.41
C LYS A 226 10.69 0.30 23.07
N MET A 227 10.38 -0.93 23.46
CA MET A 227 11.21 -2.10 23.17
C MET A 227 11.42 -2.33 21.66
N GLU A 228 10.37 -2.18 20.86
CA GLU A 228 10.45 -2.39 19.40
C GLU A 228 11.22 -1.28 18.69
N ILE A 229 11.04 -0.02 19.10
CA ILE A 229 11.86 1.10 18.61
C ILE A 229 13.31 0.91 19.04
N PHE A 230 13.59 0.50 20.28
CA PHE A 230 14.96 0.18 20.71
C PHE A 230 15.59 -0.91 19.83
N ARG A 231 14.81 -1.90 19.40
CA ARG A 231 15.26 -2.96 18.49
C ARG A 231 15.58 -2.40 17.10
N LYS A 232 14.66 -1.64 16.48
CA LYS A 232 14.84 -1.08 15.13
C LYS A 232 15.84 0.07 15.05
N THR A 233 15.92 0.90 16.07
CA THR A 233 16.91 1.97 16.16
C THR A 233 18.33 1.41 16.28
N ARG A 234 18.51 0.24 16.92
CA ARG A 234 19.79 -0.49 16.92
C ARG A 234 20.19 -0.99 15.52
N GLU A 235 19.21 -1.29 14.66
CA GLU A 235 19.42 -1.67 13.26
C GLU A 235 19.69 -0.43 12.36
N LEU A 236 19.08 0.73 12.67
CA LEU A 236 19.18 1.95 11.87
C LEU A 236 20.38 2.85 12.17
N PHE A 237 21.02 2.76 13.33
CA PHE A 237 22.25 3.52 13.65
C PHE A 237 23.49 3.10 12.83
N GLY A 238 23.31 2.36 11.73
CA GLY A 238 24.30 2.16 10.66
C GLY A 238 24.07 3.04 9.41
N GLN A 239 23.01 3.86 9.36
CA GLN A 239 22.73 4.75 8.23
C GLN A 239 22.43 6.17 8.72
N ASP A 240 23.21 7.14 8.23
CA ASP A 240 23.08 8.55 8.57
C ASP A 240 21.80 9.16 7.97
N PRO A 241 20.90 9.75 8.78
CA PRO A 241 19.72 10.43 8.28
C PRO A 241 20.03 11.91 7.96
N GLY A 242 19.92 12.27 6.67
CA GLY A 242 19.92 13.65 6.21
C GLY A 242 18.61 14.37 6.60
N THR A 243 18.75 15.47 7.33
CA THR A 243 17.67 16.38 7.74
C THR A 243 17.34 17.35 6.60
N ASN A 244 16.07 17.53 6.23
CA ASN A 244 15.63 18.65 5.39
C ASN A 244 14.27 19.23 5.80
N GLU A 245 14.17 20.54 5.61
CA GLU A 245 13.14 21.47 6.06
C GLU A 245 11.86 21.47 5.20
N ASP A 246 10.76 21.89 5.84
CA ASP A 246 9.39 21.96 5.30
C ASP A 246 9.23 23.05 4.21
N GLY A 247 8.88 22.64 2.99
CA GLY A 247 8.42 23.51 1.89
C GLY A 247 6.89 23.55 1.78
N GLY A 248 6.31 24.75 1.87
CA GLY A 248 4.86 25.00 1.79
C GLY A 248 4.26 24.71 0.41
N ALA A 249 3.11 24.03 0.40
CA ALA A 249 2.40 23.63 -0.82
C ALA A 249 1.59 24.79 -1.43
N GLY A 250 1.89 25.13 -2.69
CA GLY A 250 1.06 26.00 -3.53
C GLY A 250 -0.18 25.26 -4.05
N VAL A 251 -1.37 25.80 -3.80
CA VAL A 251 -2.64 25.32 -4.35
C VAL A 251 -2.87 25.95 -5.72
N VAL A 252 -2.99 25.13 -6.77
CA VAL A 252 -3.33 25.60 -8.12
C VAL A 252 -4.85 25.80 -8.23
N PRO A 253 -5.37 27.01 -8.49
CA PRO A 253 -6.80 27.24 -8.64
C PRO A 253 -7.27 26.83 -10.04
N VAL A 254 -8.13 25.81 -10.11
CA VAL A 254 -8.83 25.45 -11.36
C VAL A 254 -10.03 26.40 -11.55
N THR A 255 -9.93 27.28 -12.54
CA THR A 255 -10.95 28.27 -12.89
C THR A 255 -11.95 27.71 -13.90
N SER A 256 -13.19 27.43 -13.46
CA SER A 256 -14.35 27.43 -14.36
C SER A 256 -15.60 27.93 -13.62
N ARG A 257 -16.20 29.00 -14.17
CA ARG A 257 -17.09 29.94 -13.44
C ARG A 257 -18.57 29.84 -13.84
N ARG A 258 -19.04 28.74 -14.44
CA ARG A 258 -20.39 28.70 -15.07
C ARG A 258 -21.51 27.92 -14.37
N PHE A 259 -21.29 27.22 -13.26
CA PHE A 259 -22.36 26.53 -12.51
C PHE A 259 -22.34 26.81 -11.01
N GLY A 260 -22.77 28.02 -10.59
CA GLY A 260 -22.63 28.50 -9.21
C GLY A 260 -23.46 27.73 -8.15
N LEU A 261 -24.76 27.53 -8.38
CA LEU A 261 -25.65 26.96 -7.36
C LEU A 261 -25.42 25.46 -7.13
N PHE A 262 -25.32 24.66 -8.20
CA PHE A 262 -25.05 23.23 -8.10
C PHE A 262 -23.67 22.94 -7.50
N ARG A 263 -22.65 23.73 -7.84
CA ARG A 263 -21.32 23.59 -7.22
C ARG A 263 -21.36 23.92 -5.73
N ARG A 264 -22.10 24.95 -5.31
CA ARG A 264 -22.25 25.30 -3.90
C ARG A 264 -23.01 24.23 -3.11
N ALA A 265 -24.10 23.69 -3.67
CA ALA A 265 -24.86 22.61 -3.06
C ALA A 265 -24.01 21.33 -2.96
N ARG A 266 -23.31 20.95 -4.03
CA ARG A 266 -22.36 19.83 -4.04
C ARG A 266 -21.24 20.03 -3.02
N GLY A 267 -20.61 21.21 -3.01
CA GLY A 267 -19.55 21.55 -2.07
C GLY A 267 -20.03 21.47 -0.61
N HIS A 268 -21.24 21.97 -0.33
CA HIS A 268 -21.87 21.83 0.97
C HIS A 268 -22.07 20.37 1.37
N ILE A 269 -22.66 19.54 0.50
CA ILE A 269 -22.89 18.11 0.76
C ILE A 269 -21.57 17.38 0.98
N LEU A 270 -20.59 17.59 0.11
CA LEU A 270 -19.29 16.94 0.16
C LEU A 270 -18.47 17.36 1.38
N HIS A 271 -18.48 18.65 1.72
CA HIS A 271 -17.80 19.17 2.90
C HIS A 271 -18.42 18.62 4.19
N HIS A 272 -19.74 18.45 4.23
CA HIS A 272 -20.38 17.85 5.40
C HIS A 272 -20.13 16.35 5.48
N LEU A 273 -20.11 15.61 4.36
CA LEU A 273 -19.84 14.16 4.34
C LEU A 273 -18.36 13.82 4.65
N PHE A 274 -17.42 14.54 4.06
CA PHE A 274 -15.97 14.30 4.19
C PHE A 274 -15.22 15.62 4.42
N PRO A 275 -15.39 16.26 5.59
CA PRO A 275 -14.70 17.51 5.90
C PRO A 275 -13.18 17.30 5.98
N HIS A 276 -12.42 18.25 5.45
CA HIS A 276 -10.95 18.23 5.54
C HIS A 276 -10.40 18.76 6.87
N ASP A 277 -11.23 19.48 7.63
CA ASP A 277 -10.88 20.28 8.80
C ASP A 277 -11.62 19.85 10.07
N LYS A 278 -12.67 19.02 9.93
CA LYS A 278 -13.41 18.46 11.07
C LYS A 278 -12.95 17.04 11.35
N THR A 279 -12.83 16.74 12.63
CA THR A 279 -12.58 15.40 13.12
C THR A 279 -13.87 14.57 13.15
N ILE A 280 -13.75 13.25 13.28
CA ILE A 280 -14.91 12.34 13.33
C ILE A 280 -15.88 12.72 14.46
N TRP A 281 -15.37 13.09 15.64
CA TRP A 281 -16.20 13.48 16.78
C TRP A 281 -16.95 14.78 16.54
N ARG A 282 -16.32 15.74 15.87
CA ARG A 282 -16.98 16.97 15.47
C ARG A 282 -18.03 16.73 14.39
N SER A 283 -17.78 15.82 13.46
CA SER A 283 -18.76 15.40 12.44
C SER A 283 -19.98 14.71 13.06
N PHE A 284 -19.82 13.92 14.14
CA PHE A 284 -20.96 13.34 14.85
C PHE A 284 -21.89 14.38 15.50
N LYS A 285 -21.38 15.57 15.81
CA LYS A 285 -22.19 16.68 16.34
C LYS A 285 -22.89 17.46 15.23
N ASP A 286 -22.52 17.23 13.97
CA ASP A 286 -23.06 17.92 12.81
C ASP A 286 -24.31 17.19 12.29
N PRO A 287 -25.52 17.77 12.40
CA PRO A 287 -26.76 17.10 12.00
C PRO A 287 -26.80 16.79 10.50
N TRP A 288 -26.13 17.60 9.67
CA TRP A 288 -26.07 17.38 8.22
C TRP A 288 -25.22 16.17 7.87
N TRP A 289 -24.13 15.93 8.60
CA TRP A 289 -23.31 14.72 8.40
C TRP A 289 -24.14 13.46 8.70
N ILE A 290 -24.91 13.46 9.80
CA ILE A 290 -25.80 12.34 10.14
C ILE A 290 -26.83 12.14 9.02
N LEU A 291 -27.49 13.22 8.58
CA LEU A 291 -28.50 13.15 7.52
C LEU A 291 -27.93 12.57 6.23
N TYR A 292 -26.82 13.12 5.73
CA TYR A 292 -26.23 12.68 4.46
C TYR A 292 -25.64 11.26 4.54
N THR A 293 -25.03 10.90 5.67
CA THR A 293 -24.51 9.54 5.90
C THR A 293 -25.66 8.53 5.98
N SER A 294 -26.79 8.90 6.59
CA SER A 294 -27.97 8.03 6.69
C SER A 294 -28.62 7.77 5.33
N VAL A 295 -28.59 8.75 4.43
CA VAL A 295 -29.12 8.61 3.06
C VAL A 295 -28.20 7.76 2.17
N GLY A 296 -26.94 7.53 2.57
CA GLY A 296 -26.00 6.73 1.79
C GLY A 296 -25.63 7.38 0.46
N LEU A 297 -25.52 8.71 0.44
CA LEU A 297 -25.16 9.46 -0.76
C LEU A 297 -23.83 8.91 -1.33
N LEU A 298 -23.86 8.56 -2.62
CA LEU A 298 -22.73 7.96 -3.31
C LEU A 298 -21.51 8.90 -3.21
N PRO A 299 -20.34 8.39 -2.79
CA PRO A 299 -19.13 9.18 -2.68
C PRO A 299 -18.72 9.73 -4.04
N ASP A 300 -17.92 10.80 -4.03
CA ASP A 300 -17.34 11.29 -5.26
C ASP A 300 -16.50 10.20 -5.91
N LYS A 301 -16.72 10.09 -7.19
CA LYS A 301 -16.40 8.93 -8.01
C LYS A 301 -14.98 9.01 -8.57
N THR A 302 -14.29 10.13 -8.37
CA THR A 302 -13.00 10.44 -8.99
C THR A 302 -11.81 10.21 -8.07
N ASN A 303 -12.03 10.24 -6.74
CA ASN A 303 -10.96 10.21 -5.75
C ASN A 303 -10.72 8.79 -5.22
N GLU A 304 -9.49 8.30 -5.38
CA GLU A 304 -9.06 6.98 -4.90
C GLU A 304 -9.28 6.78 -3.40
N HIS A 305 -8.85 7.75 -2.58
CA HIS A 305 -8.92 7.62 -1.12
C HIS A 305 -10.36 7.43 -0.64
N GLN A 306 -11.28 8.19 -1.21
CA GLN A 306 -12.70 8.12 -0.85
C GLN A 306 -13.35 6.83 -1.31
N LEU A 307 -12.98 6.35 -2.50
CA LEU A 307 -13.47 5.08 -3.01
C LEU A 307 -12.96 3.91 -2.14
N CYS A 308 -11.68 3.93 -1.76
CA CYS A 308 -11.12 2.98 -0.79
C CYS A 308 -11.85 3.04 0.56
N GLN A 309 -12.04 4.25 1.12
CA GLN A 309 -12.76 4.43 2.38
C GLN A 309 -14.23 3.98 2.31
N PHE A 310 -14.87 4.16 1.15
CA PHE A 310 -16.21 3.68 0.89
C PHE A 310 -16.23 2.15 0.89
N ILE A 311 -15.36 1.48 0.13
CA ILE A 311 -15.30 0.01 0.09
C ILE A 311 -15.06 -0.55 1.51
N VAL A 312 -14.03 -0.05 2.19
CA VAL A 312 -13.67 -0.48 3.55
C VAL A 312 -14.78 -0.18 4.55
N GLY A 313 -15.37 1.01 4.48
CA GLY A 313 -16.48 1.42 5.35
C GLY A 313 -17.74 0.59 5.13
N PHE A 314 -18.08 0.36 3.88
CA PHE A 314 -19.23 -0.45 3.49
C PHE A 314 -19.06 -1.89 3.96
N LYS A 315 -17.88 -2.49 3.77
CA LYS A 315 -17.58 -3.85 4.23
C LYS A 315 -17.53 -3.99 5.74
N ALA A 316 -16.96 -3.00 6.44
CA ALA A 316 -17.00 -2.95 7.90
C ALA A 316 -18.43 -2.84 8.42
N ALA A 317 -19.26 -1.97 7.83
CA ALA A 317 -20.67 -1.84 8.18
C ALA A 317 -21.44 -3.13 7.87
N GLN A 318 -21.14 -3.79 6.75
CA GLN A 318 -21.70 -5.08 6.39
C GLN A 318 -21.33 -6.16 7.42
N PHE A 319 -20.08 -6.21 7.88
CA PHE A 319 -19.68 -7.15 8.93
C PHE A 319 -20.47 -6.93 10.23
N ILE A 320 -20.60 -5.69 10.69
CA ILE A 320 -21.28 -5.36 11.95
C ILE A 320 -22.79 -5.63 11.82
N THR A 321 -23.42 -5.09 10.78
CA THR A 321 -24.89 -5.13 10.64
C THR A 321 -25.36 -6.46 10.07
N LEU A 322 -24.81 -6.91 8.94
CA LEU A 322 -25.22 -8.14 8.25
C LEU A 322 -24.62 -9.38 8.90
N GLY A 323 -23.41 -9.28 9.46
CA GLY A 323 -22.78 -10.38 10.18
C GLY A 323 -23.27 -10.46 11.62
N ILE A 324 -22.74 -9.60 12.51
CA ILE A 324 -22.96 -9.71 13.95
C ILE A 324 -24.43 -9.47 14.35
N MET A 325 -25.03 -8.35 13.96
CA MET A 325 -26.39 -8.01 14.41
C MET A 325 -27.44 -9.01 13.90
N HIS A 326 -27.37 -9.38 12.62
CA HIS A 326 -28.30 -10.38 12.07
C HIS A 326 -28.04 -11.79 12.61
N MET A 327 -26.80 -12.16 12.92
CA MET A 327 -26.53 -13.41 13.63
C MET A 327 -27.24 -13.42 14.99
N MET A 328 -27.10 -12.35 15.79
CA MET A 328 -27.76 -12.23 17.09
C MET A 328 -29.29 -12.23 16.96
N LEU A 329 -29.83 -11.48 16.00
CA LEU A 329 -31.27 -11.43 15.73
C LEU A 329 -31.81 -12.80 15.30
N GLY A 330 -31.10 -13.50 14.42
CA GLY A 330 -31.46 -14.84 13.98
C GLY A 330 -31.49 -15.84 15.13
N VAL A 331 -30.45 -15.83 15.98
CA VAL A 331 -30.41 -16.66 17.21
C VAL A 331 -31.59 -16.33 18.12
N PHE A 332 -31.87 -15.06 18.36
CA PHE A 332 -33.01 -14.64 19.18
C PHE A 332 -34.36 -15.12 18.62
N MET A 333 -34.56 -15.01 17.30
CA MET A 333 -35.75 -15.53 16.62
C MET A 333 -35.88 -17.05 16.81
N TYR A 334 -34.80 -17.82 16.66
CA TYR A 334 -34.83 -19.26 16.94
C TYR A 334 -35.13 -19.59 18.40
N VAL A 335 -34.49 -18.92 19.35
CA VAL A 335 -34.73 -19.15 20.79
C VAL A 335 -36.20 -18.85 21.11
N LYS A 336 -36.74 -17.73 20.64
CA LYS A 336 -38.16 -17.37 20.82
C LYS A 336 -39.07 -18.47 20.28
N CYS A 337 -38.81 -18.93 19.06
CA CYS A 337 -39.52 -20.01 18.42
C CYS A 337 -39.50 -21.32 19.23
N VAL A 338 -38.32 -21.72 19.74
CA VAL A 338 -38.17 -22.93 20.57
C VAL A 338 -38.91 -22.77 21.90
N THR A 339 -38.80 -21.60 22.56
CA THR A 339 -39.48 -21.35 23.85
C THR A 339 -41.00 -21.34 23.76
N GLN A 340 -41.57 -21.00 22.60
CA GLN A 340 -43.02 -21.06 22.35
C GLN A 340 -43.53 -22.48 22.11
N GLY A 341 -42.66 -23.49 22.11
CA GLY A 341 -43.03 -24.91 22.17
C GLY A 341 -43.71 -25.47 20.92
N SER A 342 -43.76 -24.73 19.80
CA SER A 342 -44.31 -25.26 18.55
C SER A 342 -43.39 -25.01 17.36
N MET A 343 -42.97 -26.11 16.72
CA MET A 343 -42.28 -26.06 15.43
C MET A 343 -43.11 -25.32 14.36
N LEU A 344 -44.44 -25.38 14.50
CA LEU A 344 -45.41 -24.70 13.66
C LEU A 344 -45.30 -23.17 13.74
N ALA A 345 -44.96 -22.59 14.91
CA ALA A 345 -44.67 -21.17 15.04
C ALA A 345 -43.38 -20.73 14.31
N CYS A 346 -42.41 -21.64 14.15
CA CYS A 346 -41.23 -21.39 13.33
C CYS A 346 -41.60 -21.31 11.85
N GLN A 347 -42.44 -22.25 11.42
CA GLN A 347 -42.89 -22.40 10.05
C GLN A 347 -43.81 -21.26 9.59
N SER A 348 -44.64 -20.72 10.49
CA SER A 348 -45.56 -19.61 10.20
C SER A 348 -44.90 -18.22 10.14
N GLY A 349 -43.57 -18.14 10.07
CA GLY A 349 -42.82 -16.90 9.92
C GLY A 349 -42.26 -16.31 11.23
N GLY A 350 -42.30 -17.06 12.33
CA GLY A 350 -41.63 -16.65 13.58
C GLY A 350 -40.10 -16.79 13.53
N GLY A 351 -39.58 -17.66 12.66
CA GLY A 351 -38.15 -17.89 12.49
C GLY A 351 -37.48 -16.85 11.57
N PRO A 352 -36.13 -16.83 11.54
CA PRO A 352 -35.43 -15.95 10.62
C PRO A 352 -35.69 -16.39 9.18
N ALA A 353 -36.16 -15.47 8.35
CA ALA A 353 -36.44 -15.69 6.95
C ALA A 353 -35.88 -14.53 6.13
N LEU A 354 -35.34 -14.82 4.95
CA LEU A 354 -34.96 -13.79 3.99
C LEU A 354 -36.20 -13.38 3.17
N SER A 355 -36.61 -12.13 3.27
CA SER A 355 -37.68 -11.58 2.42
C SER A 355 -37.12 -11.10 1.08
N ASP A 356 -37.95 -11.11 0.04
CA ASP A 356 -37.54 -10.71 -1.32
C ASP A 356 -36.96 -9.29 -1.37
N GLY A 357 -37.53 -8.36 -0.61
CA GLY A 357 -37.02 -7.00 -0.49
C GLY A 357 -35.61 -6.95 0.12
N THR A 358 -35.37 -7.73 1.18
CA THR A 358 -34.04 -7.82 1.80
C THR A 358 -33.03 -8.54 0.91
N ALA A 359 -33.48 -9.49 0.09
CA ALA A 359 -32.65 -10.16 -0.92
C ALA A 359 -32.25 -9.19 -2.05
N CYS A 360 -33.18 -8.40 -2.57
CA CYS A 360 -32.91 -7.38 -3.57
C CYS A 360 -31.91 -6.33 -3.05
N PHE A 361 -32.14 -5.84 -1.82
CA PHE A 361 -31.19 -4.93 -1.16
C PHE A 361 -29.81 -5.57 -1.00
N PHE A 362 -29.76 -6.84 -0.60
CA PHE A 362 -28.50 -7.58 -0.48
C PHE A 362 -27.74 -7.68 -1.82
N VAL A 363 -28.43 -8.00 -2.92
CA VAL A 363 -27.82 -8.01 -4.26
C VAL A 363 -27.32 -6.62 -4.64
N LEU A 364 -28.10 -5.57 -4.38
CA LEU A 364 -27.67 -4.19 -4.61
C LEU A 364 -26.40 -3.84 -3.84
N GLN A 365 -26.29 -4.28 -2.58
CA GLN A 365 -25.09 -4.07 -1.77
C GLN A 365 -23.85 -4.72 -2.41
N ILE A 366 -23.97 -5.96 -2.90
CA ILE A 366 -22.89 -6.66 -3.62
C ILE A 366 -22.50 -5.86 -4.87
N VAL A 367 -23.48 -5.51 -5.71
CA VAL A 367 -23.24 -4.78 -6.96
C VAL A 367 -22.53 -3.45 -6.71
N LEU A 368 -22.91 -2.71 -5.67
CA LEU A 368 -22.28 -1.44 -5.32
C LEU A 368 -20.81 -1.59 -4.94
N VAL A 369 -20.46 -2.62 -4.16
CA VAL A 369 -19.06 -2.88 -3.79
C VAL A 369 -18.23 -3.28 -5.01
N TRP A 370 -18.75 -4.16 -5.86
CA TRP A 370 -18.06 -4.59 -7.06
C TRP A 370 -17.89 -3.43 -8.07
N ALA A 371 -18.91 -2.60 -8.24
CA ALA A 371 -18.82 -1.38 -9.03
C ALA A 371 -17.74 -0.42 -8.50
N ALA A 372 -17.57 -0.34 -7.17
CA ALA A 372 -16.51 0.45 -6.56
C ALA A 372 -15.12 -0.16 -6.83
N PHE A 373 -14.95 -1.49 -6.70
CA PHE A 373 -13.70 -2.16 -7.04
C PHE A 373 -13.32 -1.99 -8.51
N PHE A 374 -14.25 -2.19 -9.44
CA PHE A 374 -13.98 -2.01 -10.87
C PHE A 374 -13.64 -0.57 -11.25
N ARG A 375 -14.11 0.39 -10.46
CA ARG A 375 -13.80 1.80 -10.67
C ARG A 375 -12.44 2.20 -10.11
N LEU A 376 -11.87 1.43 -9.18
CA LEU A 376 -10.64 1.78 -8.49
C LEU A 376 -9.43 2.03 -9.42
N PRO A 377 -9.19 1.24 -10.48
CA PRO A 377 -8.11 1.48 -11.43
C PRO A 377 -8.24 2.77 -12.25
N TYR A 378 -9.47 3.30 -12.35
CA TYR A 378 -9.81 4.52 -13.10
C TYR A 378 -9.80 5.77 -12.23
N THR A 379 -9.41 5.65 -10.95
CA THR A 379 -9.36 6.80 -10.05
C THR A 379 -8.09 7.62 -10.26
N VAL A 380 -8.23 8.94 -10.07
CA VAL A 380 -7.14 9.89 -10.21
C VAL A 380 -6.55 10.16 -8.83
N ARG A 381 -5.23 9.97 -8.67
CA ARG A 381 -4.53 10.50 -7.48
C ARG A 381 -4.36 12.00 -7.65
N PRO A 382 -4.70 12.80 -6.63
CA PRO A 382 -4.30 14.20 -6.58
C PRO A 382 -2.79 14.28 -6.80
N GLN A 383 -2.37 15.05 -7.80
CA GLN A 383 -0.96 15.20 -8.15
C GLN A 383 -0.25 15.81 -6.94
N GLU A 384 0.71 15.07 -6.37
CA GLU A 384 1.50 15.60 -5.29
C GLU A 384 2.53 16.57 -5.86
N THR A 385 2.50 17.82 -5.41
CA THR A 385 3.66 18.73 -5.47
C THR A 385 4.71 18.28 -4.44
N ALA A 386 5.11 17.02 -4.52
CA ALA A 386 6.14 16.47 -3.66
C ALA A 386 7.50 16.98 -4.18
N LEU A 387 8.15 17.79 -3.36
CA LEU A 387 9.51 18.33 -3.57
C LEU A 387 10.57 17.21 -3.62
N TYR A 388 10.21 15.99 -3.19
CA TYR A 388 11.02 14.78 -3.28
C TYR A 388 10.25 13.67 -4.00
N ARG A 389 10.08 13.84 -5.31
CA ARG A 389 9.63 12.73 -6.17
C ARG A 389 10.85 11.86 -6.49
N THR A 390 10.98 10.72 -5.84
CA THR A 390 12.04 9.75 -6.17
C THR A 390 11.84 9.23 -7.59
N LYS A 391 12.92 9.13 -8.38
CA LYS A 391 12.89 8.62 -9.78
C LYS A 391 12.18 7.27 -9.92
N SER A 392 12.22 6.41 -8.90
CA SER A 392 11.50 5.11 -8.93
C SER A 392 9.97 5.26 -8.94
N MET A 393 9.41 6.25 -8.24
CA MET A 393 7.97 6.54 -8.26
C MET A 393 7.53 7.05 -9.64
N GLU A 394 8.37 7.86 -10.29
CA GLU A 394 8.09 8.36 -11.64
C GLU A 394 8.15 7.24 -12.69
N MET A 395 9.07 6.30 -12.52
CA MET A 395 9.19 5.15 -13.41
C MET A 395 8.00 4.20 -13.27
N ARG A 396 7.50 3.99 -12.04
CA ARG A 396 6.28 3.23 -11.77
C ARG A 396 5.03 3.89 -12.37
N GLU A 397 4.95 5.22 -12.34
CA GLU A 397 3.84 5.94 -12.98
C GLU A 397 3.81 5.85 -14.51
N ARG A 398 4.94 5.54 -15.18
CA ARG A 398 4.97 5.39 -16.65
C ARG A 398 4.29 4.12 -17.16
N GLY A 399 3.91 3.20 -16.28
CA GLY A 399 3.11 2.01 -16.60
C GLY A 399 1.61 2.30 -16.80
N ALA A 400 1.22 3.42 -17.38
CA ALA A 400 -0.18 3.71 -17.67
C ALA A 400 -0.66 2.81 -18.82
N PHE A 401 -1.47 1.81 -18.50
CA PHE A 401 -2.11 0.97 -19.50
C PHE A 401 -3.33 1.70 -20.05
N ARG A 402 -3.59 1.61 -21.35
CA ARG A 402 -4.86 2.09 -21.92
C ARG A 402 -5.78 0.90 -22.11
N ASP A 403 -7.02 1.02 -21.62
CA ASP A 403 -8.04 0.01 -21.89
C ASP A 403 -8.51 0.05 -23.36
N ALA A 404 -9.37 -0.89 -23.75
CA ALA A 404 -9.94 -0.96 -25.09
C ALA A 404 -10.75 0.30 -25.50
N PHE A 405 -11.11 1.14 -24.53
CA PHE A 405 -11.85 2.38 -24.72
C PHE A 405 -10.94 3.63 -24.68
N GLY A 406 -9.63 3.44 -24.54
CA GLY A 406 -8.64 4.52 -24.47
C GLY A 406 -8.56 5.22 -23.11
N ASN A 407 -9.22 4.71 -22.07
CA ASN A 407 -9.08 5.25 -20.72
C ASN A 407 -7.77 4.78 -20.10
N GLU A 408 -7.11 5.66 -19.35
CA GLU A 408 -5.90 5.33 -18.62
C GLU A 408 -6.25 4.51 -17.36
N VAL A 409 -5.65 3.33 -17.28
CA VAL A 409 -5.82 2.35 -16.21
C VAL A 409 -4.52 2.28 -15.42
N HIS A 410 -4.63 2.56 -14.13
CA HIS A 410 -3.50 2.47 -13.20
C HIS A 410 -3.69 1.25 -12.31
N LEU A 411 -2.97 0.17 -12.60
CA LEU A 411 -3.05 -1.09 -11.83
C LEU A 411 -2.50 -0.95 -10.40
N ASP A 412 -1.64 0.04 -10.15
CA ASP A 412 -1.09 0.36 -8.83
C ASP A 412 -2.07 1.10 -7.89
N ARG A 413 -3.32 1.33 -8.32
CA ARG A 413 -4.34 1.99 -7.50
C ARG A 413 -4.97 1.00 -6.51
N GLY A 414 -5.27 1.48 -5.31
CA GLY A 414 -5.88 0.68 -4.24
C GLY A 414 -4.89 -0.09 -3.36
N GLY A 415 -3.63 -0.22 -3.75
CA GLY A 415 -2.61 -0.93 -2.96
C GLY A 415 -3.06 -2.35 -2.58
N TYR A 416 -2.96 -2.69 -1.29
CA TYR A 416 -3.40 -4.00 -0.80
C TYR A 416 -4.91 -4.24 -0.95
N LEU A 417 -5.73 -3.18 -1.07
CA LEU A 417 -7.17 -3.33 -1.23
C LEU A 417 -7.55 -4.09 -2.51
N MET A 418 -6.73 -4.00 -3.57
CA MET A 418 -6.93 -4.80 -4.78
C MET A 418 -6.71 -6.30 -4.54
N LYS A 419 -5.77 -6.69 -3.65
CA LYS A 419 -5.62 -8.09 -3.23
C LYS A 419 -6.88 -8.57 -2.49
N PHE A 420 -7.51 -7.69 -1.70
CA PHE A 420 -8.79 -7.98 -1.03
C PHE A 420 -10.00 -8.07 -1.98
N CYS A 421 -9.93 -7.47 -3.18
CA CYS A 421 -10.92 -7.73 -4.23
C CYS A 421 -10.94 -9.20 -4.65
N GLY A 422 -9.76 -9.84 -4.70
CA GLY A 422 -9.63 -11.28 -4.94
C GLY A 422 -10.27 -12.10 -3.82
N TYR A 423 -9.99 -11.76 -2.56
CA TYR A 423 -10.63 -12.39 -1.39
C TYR A 423 -12.16 -12.25 -1.41
N GLU A 424 -12.66 -11.08 -1.77
CA GLU A 424 -14.08 -10.79 -1.91
C GLU A 424 -14.72 -11.64 -3.02
N THR A 425 -14.01 -11.81 -4.15
CA THR A 425 -14.44 -12.67 -5.26
C THR A 425 -14.58 -14.12 -4.83
N VAL A 426 -13.58 -14.65 -4.10
CA VAL A 426 -13.63 -16.02 -3.56
C VAL A 426 -14.79 -16.17 -2.58
N SER A 427 -14.97 -15.21 -1.67
CA SER A 427 -16.07 -15.20 -0.70
C SER A 427 -17.43 -15.20 -1.39
N PHE A 428 -17.59 -14.40 -2.45
CA PHE A 428 -18.79 -14.38 -3.28
C PHE A 428 -19.05 -15.73 -3.96
N ILE A 429 -18.04 -16.36 -4.56
CA ILE A 429 -18.17 -17.68 -5.21
C ILE A 429 -18.63 -18.75 -4.20
N ILE A 430 -18.04 -18.77 -3.01
CA ILE A 430 -18.43 -19.70 -1.93
C ILE A 430 -19.92 -19.51 -1.57
N ILE A 431 -20.35 -18.26 -1.41
CA ILE A 431 -21.73 -17.92 -1.05
C ILE A 431 -22.72 -18.28 -2.16
N MET A 432 -22.36 -18.04 -3.43
CA MET A 432 -23.17 -18.44 -4.57
C MET A 432 -23.27 -19.97 -4.70
N ALA A 433 -22.20 -20.71 -4.42
CA ALA A 433 -22.22 -22.17 -4.41
C ALA A 433 -23.14 -22.71 -3.29
N LEU A 434 -23.08 -22.12 -2.08
CA LEU A 434 -23.98 -22.48 -0.99
C LEU A 434 -25.45 -22.16 -1.31
N ALA A 435 -25.71 -21.01 -1.93
CA ALA A 435 -27.05 -20.63 -2.38
C ALA A 435 -27.58 -21.60 -3.45
N GLY A 436 -26.75 -21.97 -4.42
CA GLY A 436 -27.08 -22.97 -5.44
C GLY A 436 -27.39 -24.35 -4.84
N LEU A 437 -26.61 -24.79 -3.85
CA LEU A 437 -26.85 -26.04 -3.13
C LEU A 437 -28.19 -26.03 -2.39
N VAL A 438 -28.54 -24.91 -1.74
CA VAL A 438 -29.83 -24.75 -1.04
C VAL A 438 -31.02 -24.75 -2.02
N LEU A 439 -30.84 -24.23 -3.23
CA LEU A 439 -31.85 -24.32 -4.30
C LEU A 439 -32.00 -25.74 -4.85
N TRP A 440 -30.91 -26.49 -4.93
CA TRP A 440 -30.89 -27.86 -5.44
C TRP A 440 -31.54 -28.87 -4.48
N LEU A 441 -31.39 -28.67 -3.17
CA LEU A 441 -31.94 -29.59 -2.17
C LEU A 441 -33.48 -29.46 -2.07
N PRO A 442 -34.21 -30.59 -1.89
CA PRO A 442 -35.68 -30.62 -1.78
C PRO A 442 -36.13 -30.18 -0.37
N LEU A 443 -35.81 -28.95 0.00
CA LEU A 443 -36.18 -28.33 1.27
C LEU A 443 -37.53 -27.64 1.18
N GLU A 444 -38.26 -27.59 2.29
CA GLU A 444 -39.48 -26.81 2.39
C GLU A 444 -39.19 -25.30 2.28
N THR A 445 -40.17 -24.52 1.83
CA THR A 445 -40.00 -23.09 1.53
C THR A 445 -39.46 -22.30 2.73
N TRP A 446 -39.96 -22.56 3.94
CA TRP A 446 -39.51 -21.86 5.15
C TRP A 446 -38.07 -22.22 5.53
N GLN A 447 -37.66 -23.49 5.34
CA GLN A 447 -36.28 -23.94 5.59
C GLN A 447 -35.33 -23.26 4.62
N ARG A 448 -35.72 -23.17 3.35
CA ARG A 448 -34.96 -22.49 2.30
C ARG A 448 -34.76 -21.00 2.62
N GLN A 449 -35.82 -20.31 3.03
CA GLN A 449 -35.76 -18.90 3.44
C GLN A 449 -34.84 -18.68 4.66
N ALA A 450 -34.89 -19.59 5.63
CA ALA A 450 -34.01 -19.55 6.79
C ALA A 450 -32.54 -19.81 6.43
N LEU A 451 -32.26 -20.76 5.53
CA LEU A 451 -30.91 -21.01 5.06
C LEU A 451 -30.37 -19.82 4.26
N PHE A 452 -31.18 -19.17 3.41
CA PHE A 452 -30.76 -17.95 2.73
C PHE A 452 -30.47 -16.80 3.69
N TYR A 453 -31.25 -16.68 4.78
CA TYR A 453 -30.95 -15.73 5.84
C TYR A 453 -29.55 -15.96 6.42
N TRP A 454 -29.20 -17.23 6.72
CA TRP A 454 -27.90 -17.59 7.27
C TRP A 454 -26.76 -17.45 6.26
N ILE A 455 -26.98 -17.79 4.99
CA ILE A 455 -25.98 -17.59 3.91
C ILE A 455 -25.66 -16.10 3.78
N ARG A 456 -26.68 -15.24 3.75
CA ARG A 456 -26.50 -13.78 3.74
C ARG A 456 -25.73 -13.30 4.98
N THR A 457 -26.06 -13.83 6.15
CA THR A 457 -25.37 -13.51 7.42
C THR A 457 -23.91 -13.93 7.39
N ALA A 458 -23.61 -15.13 6.88
CA ALA A 458 -22.27 -15.67 6.73
C ALA A 458 -21.41 -14.81 5.78
N TYR A 459 -21.99 -14.33 4.68
CA TYR A 459 -21.29 -13.39 3.79
C TYR A 459 -20.99 -12.04 4.48
N GLY A 460 -21.89 -11.57 5.35
CA GLY A 460 -21.60 -10.46 6.25
C GLY A 460 -20.37 -10.74 7.13
N LEU A 461 -20.32 -11.92 7.75
CA LEU A 461 -19.18 -12.34 8.58
C LEU A 461 -17.86 -12.45 7.80
N PHE A 462 -17.89 -12.90 6.53
CA PHE A 462 -16.70 -12.89 5.66
C PHE A 462 -16.15 -11.49 5.38
N SER A 463 -16.89 -10.42 5.68
CA SER A 463 -16.36 -9.06 5.58
C SER A 463 -15.44 -8.67 6.77
N PHE A 464 -15.23 -9.56 7.75
CA PHE A 464 -14.37 -9.33 8.91
C PHE A 464 -12.97 -8.77 8.59
N PRO A 465 -12.22 -9.31 7.60
CA PRO A 465 -10.86 -8.84 7.32
C PRO A 465 -10.78 -7.36 6.93
N PHE A 466 -11.86 -6.77 6.42
CA PHE A 466 -11.93 -5.34 6.09
C PHE A 466 -11.88 -4.44 7.32
N LEU A 467 -12.17 -4.94 8.53
CA LEU A 467 -12.04 -4.18 9.76
C LEU A 467 -10.59 -3.75 10.04
N ALA A 468 -9.60 -4.54 9.62
CA ALA A 468 -8.19 -4.19 9.78
C ALA A 468 -7.84 -2.85 9.10
N PHE A 469 -8.48 -2.55 7.97
CA PHE A 469 -8.31 -1.28 7.25
C PHE A 469 -9.01 -0.09 7.91
N LYS A 470 -9.91 -0.31 8.89
CA LYS A 470 -10.48 0.78 9.69
C LYS A 470 -9.60 1.21 10.86
N ILE A 471 -8.58 0.42 11.20
CA ILE A 471 -7.57 0.80 12.19
C ILE A 471 -6.66 1.86 11.54
N PRO A 472 -6.62 3.12 12.03
CA PRO A 472 -5.94 4.22 11.34
C PRO A 472 -4.46 3.96 11.00
N VAL A 473 -3.77 3.20 11.86
CA VAL A 473 -2.36 2.83 11.65
C VAL A 473 -2.20 1.89 10.45
N LEU A 474 -2.99 0.82 10.41
CA LEU A 474 -2.97 -0.14 9.30
C LEU A 474 -3.55 0.47 8.03
N ALA A 475 -4.53 1.37 8.14
CA ALA A 475 -5.13 2.08 7.01
C ALA A 475 -4.07 2.81 6.17
N ASN A 476 -3.17 3.54 6.83
CA ASN A 476 -2.11 4.31 6.17
C ASN A 476 -1.07 3.39 5.51
N VAL A 477 -0.73 2.28 6.16
CA VAL A 477 0.26 1.31 5.64
C VAL A 477 -0.32 0.53 4.47
N LEU A 478 -1.55 0.02 4.58
CA LEU A 478 -2.12 -0.92 3.61
C LEU A 478 -2.73 -0.23 2.38
N MET A 479 -3.34 0.94 2.56
CA MET A 479 -3.99 1.62 1.43
C MET A 479 -3.02 2.49 0.63
N HIS A 480 -1.85 2.87 1.19
CA HIS A 480 -0.91 3.81 0.58
C HIS A 480 -1.56 5.10 0.04
N THR A 481 -2.72 5.48 0.57
CA THR A 481 -3.42 6.71 0.20
C THR A 481 -3.31 7.70 1.35
N ARG A 482 -3.02 8.96 1.02
CA ARG A 482 -3.10 10.04 2.02
C ARG A 482 -4.55 10.39 2.28
N GLN A 483 -4.83 10.80 3.51
CA GLN A 483 -6.16 11.28 3.88
C GLN A 483 -6.48 12.59 3.16
N MET A 484 -7.57 12.58 2.40
CA MET A 484 -8.10 13.72 1.65
C MET A 484 -9.50 14.06 2.15
N GLY A 485 -9.87 15.33 2.11
CA GLY A 485 -11.22 15.80 2.42
C GLY A 485 -11.65 16.91 1.47
N TYR A 486 -12.84 17.47 1.70
CA TYR A 486 -13.37 18.58 0.92
C TYR A 486 -13.36 19.89 1.70
N ASN A 487 -12.98 20.97 1.01
CA ASN A 487 -13.23 22.33 1.48
C ASN A 487 -14.70 22.73 1.25
N GLU A 488 -15.13 23.88 1.76
CA GLU A 488 -16.49 24.38 1.59
C GLU A 488 -16.88 24.61 0.12
N GLN A 489 -15.89 24.74 -0.77
CA GLN A 489 -16.07 24.92 -2.22
C GLN A 489 -16.25 23.60 -2.96
N GLY A 490 -16.09 22.45 -2.27
CA GLY A 490 -16.16 21.12 -2.85
C GLY A 490 -14.88 20.67 -3.56
N ASP A 491 -13.77 21.39 -3.39
CA ASP A 491 -12.48 20.98 -3.92
C ASP A 491 -11.82 19.98 -2.97
N THR A 492 -11.19 18.96 -3.55
CA THR A 492 -10.44 17.96 -2.79
C THR A 492 -9.15 18.59 -2.29
N VAL A 493 -8.97 18.64 -0.98
CA VAL A 493 -7.78 19.18 -0.31
C VAL A 493 -7.22 18.14 0.65
N ARG A 494 -5.93 18.26 0.97
CA ARG A 494 -5.31 17.40 1.98
C ARG A 494 -5.99 17.64 3.33
N PHE A 495 -6.18 16.56 4.09
CA PHE A 495 -6.71 16.67 5.44
C PHE A 495 -5.73 17.50 6.28
N ALA A 496 -6.21 18.64 6.79
CA ALA A 496 -5.41 19.58 7.55
C ALA A 496 -6.21 19.96 8.79
N VAL A 497 -5.91 19.31 9.91
CA VAL A 497 -6.49 19.70 11.19
C VAL A 497 -5.86 21.03 11.58
N LYS A 498 -6.59 22.13 11.35
CA LYS A 498 -6.18 23.44 11.83
C LYS A 498 -6.15 23.37 13.35
N LYS A 499 -4.96 23.27 13.95
CA LYS A 499 -4.80 23.48 15.39
C LYS A 499 -5.34 24.87 15.67
N ARG A 500 -6.40 24.99 16.49
CA ARG A 500 -6.73 26.28 17.08
C ARG A 500 -5.52 26.68 17.90
N LEU A 501 -4.87 27.76 17.50
CA LEU A 501 -4.03 28.52 18.42
C LEU A 501 -5.03 29.08 19.44
N GLU A 502 -5.08 28.43 20.60
CA GLU A 502 -5.78 28.96 21.79
C GLU A 502 -5.00 30.12 22.39
#